data_AF-A0A3D2IAU4-F1
#
_entry.id   AF-A0A3D2IAU4-F1
#
_cell.length_a   1.000
_cell.length_b   1.000
_cell.length_c   1.000
_cell.angle_alpha   90.00
_cell.angle_beta   90.00
_cell.angle_gamma   90.00
#
_symmetry.space_group_name_H-M   'P 1'
#
loop_
_entity.id
_entity.type
_entity.pdbx_description
1 polymer ?
#
loop_
_entity_poly.entity_id
_entity_poly.type
_entity_poly.pdbx_seq_one_letter_code
_entity_poly.pdbx_strand_id
1 'polypeptide(L)'
;MNILAFESSCDETAVAVVRDGRQALSDAILSQADMHALYGGVVPEIASRKHVQAITALTDKALSDAGLTKKDIDAVAVTYAPGLIGAVLVGVSFAKSAAYALGVPLIPVHHVRGHIAANYLAFPELEPPFTALAISGGNTLIVDVADYTDMTVLGATRDDAAGECFDKAARVLGLPYPGGKPMDELAQQSQGGKYVLPSAHVSGAELDMSFSGLKTA
;
A
#
# COMPACT_ATOMS: atom_id res chain seq x y z
N MET A 1 22.57 -3.02 -8.77
CA MET A 1 22.20 -1.84 -7.98
C MET A 1 21.35 -2.28 -6.79
N ASN A 2 21.79 -2.03 -5.55
CA ASN A 2 21.02 -2.29 -4.34
C ASN A 2 20.30 -1.00 -3.90
N ILE A 3 18.97 -1.04 -3.86
CA ILE A 3 18.11 0.08 -3.48
C ILE A 3 17.58 -0.18 -2.07
N LEU A 4 17.85 0.72 -1.14
CA LEU A 4 17.24 0.71 0.19
C LEU A 4 15.92 1.50 0.15
N ALA A 5 14.80 0.81 0.31
CA ALA A 5 13.46 1.37 0.12
C ALA A 5 12.70 1.51 1.45
N PHE A 6 11.97 2.62 1.61
CA PHE A 6 11.20 2.96 2.80
C PHE A 6 9.73 3.20 2.49
N GLU A 7 8.84 2.59 3.27
CA GLU A 7 7.39 2.76 3.19
C GLU A 7 6.84 3.09 4.60
N SER A 8 6.09 4.19 4.68
CA SER A 8 5.49 4.72 5.91
C SER A 8 4.27 5.60 5.62
N SER A 9 3.48 5.28 4.60
CA SER A 9 2.35 6.08 4.14
C SER A 9 1.14 6.01 5.08
N CYS A 10 0.97 4.92 5.82
CA CYS A 10 -0.19 4.70 6.69
C CYS A 10 0.20 4.13 8.06
N ASP A 11 0.06 2.83 8.29
CA ASP A 11 0.26 2.18 9.59
C ASP A 11 1.27 1.02 9.55
N GLU A 12 1.86 0.72 8.40
CA GLU A 12 3.05 -0.12 8.28
C GLU A 12 4.32 0.70 8.19
N THR A 13 5.30 0.38 9.03
CA THR A 13 6.69 0.79 8.76
C THR A 13 7.36 -0.36 8.03
N ALA A 14 7.79 -0.16 6.80
CA ALA A 14 8.49 -1.18 6.05
C ALA A 14 9.81 -0.64 5.49
N VAL A 15 10.83 -1.49 5.54
CA VAL A 15 12.14 -1.24 4.95
C VAL A 15 12.58 -2.49 4.20
N ALA A 16 12.97 -2.32 2.94
CA ALA A 16 13.37 -3.41 2.07
C ALA A 16 14.68 -3.08 1.35
N VAL A 17 15.43 -4.11 0.96
CA VAL A 17 16.51 -3.96 -0.01
C VAL A 17 16.14 -4.70 -1.29
N VAL A 18 16.07 -3.97 -2.39
CA VAL A 18 15.75 -4.51 -3.72
C VAL A 18 16.96 -4.39 -4.63
N ARG A 19 17.34 -5.49 -5.28
CA ARG A 19 18.39 -5.55 -6.29
C ARG A 19 17.80 -5.45 -7.69
N ASP A 20 18.31 -4.48 -8.44
CA ASP A 20 18.02 -4.26 -9.86
C ASP A 20 16.51 -4.18 -10.20
N GLY A 21 15.70 -3.75 -9.23
CA GLY A 21 14.25 -3.58 -9.38
C GLY A 21 13.45 -4.88 -9.57
N ARG A 22 14.08 -6.05 -9.45
CA ARG A 22 13.47 -7.36 -9.74
C ARG A 22 13.63 -8.39 -8.63
N GLN A 23 14.60 -8.21 -7.75
CA GLN A 23 14.87 -9.17 -6.68
C GLN A 23 14.78 -8.49 -5.31
N ALA A 24 13.82 -8.89 -4.49
CA ALA A 24 13.81 -8.52 -3.08
C ALA A 24 14.87 -9.35 -2.32
N LEU A 25 15.86 -8.68 -1.74
CA LEU A 25 16.89 -9.31 -0.89
C LEU A 25 16.44 -9.38 0.58
N SER A 26 15.64 -8.40 1.00
CA SER A 26 15.02 -8.36 2.32
C SER A 26 13.73 -7.54 2.29
N ASP A 27 12.83 -7.86 3.20
CA ASP A 27 11.57 -7.14 3.42
C ASP A 27 11.25 -7.20 4.93
N ALA A 28 11.51 -6.11 5.63
CA ALA A 28 11.31 -5.99 7.07
C ALA A 28 10.11 -5.07 7.33
N ILE A 29 9.06 -5.62 7.95
CA ILE A 29 7.79 -4.92 8.17
C ILE A 29 7.43 -4.93 9.65
N LEU A 30 7.00 -3.77 10.16
CA LEU A 30 6.26 -3.65 11.42
C LEU A 30 4.89 -3.07 11.11
N SER A 31 3.84 -3.90 11.22
CA SER A 31 2.45 -3.45 11.13
C SER A 31 1.96 -2.98 12.50
N GLN A 32 1.11 -1.95 12.48
CA GLN A 32 0.46 -1.40 13.67
C GLN A 32 -1.02 -1.79 13.75
N ALA A 33 -1.50 -2.71 12.90
CA ALA A 33 -2.90 -3.10 12.81
C ALA A 33 -3.54 -3.45 14.17
N ASP A 34 -2.87 -4.28 14.99
CA ASP A 34 -3.37 -4.66 16.32
C ASP A 34 -3.57 -3.46 17.26
N MET A 35 -2.71 -2.45 17.13
CA MET A 35 -2.80 -1.22 17.92
C MET A 35 -3.99 -0.36 17.49
N HIS A 36 -4.23 -0.26 16.19
CA HIS A 36 -5.32 0.54 15.61
C HIS A 36 -6.68 -0.15 15.69
N ALA A 37 -6.70 -1.49 15.77
CA ALA A 37 -7.91 -2.28 15.97
C ALA A 37 -8.68 -1.87 17.22
N LEU A 38 -7.99 -1.44 18.29
CA LEU A 38 -8.59 -0.92 19.53
C LEU A 38 -9.45 0.34 19.30
N TYR A 39 -9.17 1.11 18.25
CA TYR A 39 -9.86 2.34 17.89
C TYR A 39 -10.81 2.15 16.71
N GLY A 40 -10.86 0.94 16.14
CA GLY A 40 -11.64 0.64 14.93
C GLY A 40 -11.11 1.33 13.68
N GLY A 41 -9.84 1.73 13.64
CA GLY A 41 -9.23 2.38 12.49
C GLY A 41 -7.93 3.10 12.84
N VAL A 42 -7.20 3.50 11.81
CA VAL A 42 -5.87 4.13 11.95
C VAL A 42 -5.98 5.49 12.65
N VAL A 43 -5.26 5.65 13.76
CA VAL A 43 -5.12 6.93 14.47
C VAL A 43 -3.83 7.62 13.99
N PRO A 44 -3.90 8.73 13.22
CA PRO A 44 -2.74 9.28 12.51
C PRO A 44 -1.54 9.67 13.39
N GLU A 45 -1.80 10.21 14.57
CA GLU A 45 -0.74 10.61 15.52
C GLU A 45 -0.02 9.40 16.12
N ILE A 46 -0.77 8.35 16.48
CA ILE A 46 -0.19 7.09 16.96
C ILE A 46 0.68 6.48 15.87
N ALA A 47 0.18 6.49 14.63
CA ALA A 47 0.91 5.93 13.50
C ALA A 47 2.25 6.62 13.24
N SER A 48 2.21 7.96 13.20
CA SER A 48 3.40 8.79 13.03
C SER A 48 4.47 8.48 14.09
N ARG A 49 4.09 8.38 15.37
CA ARG A 49 5.03 8.05 16.46
C ARG A 49 5.62 6.66 16.33
N LYS A 50 4.83 5.69 15.86
CA LYS A 50 5.29 4.30 15.69
C LYS A 50 6.31 4.17 14.57
N HIS A 51 6.14 4.90 13.46
CA HIS A 51 7.18 4.96 12.43
C HIS A 51 8.51 5.48 12.97
N VAL A 52 8.49 6.55 13.78
CA VAL A 52 9.71 7.12 14.39
C VAL A 52 10.41 6.09 15.28
N GLN A 53 9.64 5.30 16.04
CA GLN A 53 10.20 4.27 16.93
C GLN A 53 10.80 3.08 16.16
N ALA A 54 10.26 2.75 14.98
CA ALA A 54 10.58 1.51 14.28
C ALA A 54 11.64 1.67 13.18
N ILE A 55 11.64 2.80 12.46
CA ILE A 55 12.32 2.92 11.15
C ILE A 55 13.83 2.63 11.20
N THR A 56 14.53 3.07 12.26
CA THR A 56 15.97 2.81 12.41
C THR A 56 16.26 1.32 12.60
N ALA A 57 15.54 0.66 13.51
CA ALA A 57 15.74 -0.76 13.81
C ALA A 57 15.36 -1.64 12.61
N LEU A 58 14.30 -1.27 11.88
CA LEU A 58 13.93 -1.95 10.64
C LEU A 58 14.97 -1.76 9.54
N THR A 59 15.62 -0.59 9.47
CA THR A 59 16.73 -0.37 8.53
C THR A 59 17.89 -1.31 8.79
N ASP A 60 18.33 -1.40 10.05
CA ASP A 60 19.44 -2.28 10.43
C ASP A 60 19.06 -3.75 10.20
N LYS A 61 17.80 -4.13 10.48
CA LYS A 61 17.27 -5.46 10.16
C LYS A 61 17.28 -5.76 8.66
N ALA A 62 16.76 -4.86 7.82
CA ALA A 62 16.69 -5.06 6.38
C ALA A 62 18.07 -5.22 5.75
N LEU A 63 19.06 -4.44 6.20
CA LEU A 63 20.46 -4.60 5.77
C LEU A 63 21.05 -5.94 6.22
N SER A 64 20.84 -6.30 7.49
CA SER A 64 21.31 -7.58 8.05
C SER A 64 20.71 -8.79 7.32
N ASP A 65 19.39 -8.79 7.09
CA ASP A 65 18.69 -9.88 6.41
C ASP A 65 19.16 -10.01 4.95
N ALA A 66 19.51 -8.90 4.29
CA ALA A 66 20.07 -8.90 2.94
C ALA A 66 21.56 -9.30 2.89
N GLY A 67 22.22 -9.43 4.04
CA GLY A 67 23.67 -9.68 4.12
C GLY A 67 24.52 -8.51 3.62
N LEU A 68 24.00 -7.28 3.73
CA LEU A 68 24.62 -6.06 3.22
C LEU A 68 24.96 -5.09 4.34
N THR A 69 25.87 -4.18 4.05
CA THR A 69 26.19 -3.02 4.88
C THR A 69 25.69 -1.73 4.23
N LYS A 70 25.70 -0.64 4.99
CA LYS A 70 25.35 0.70 4.48
C LYS A 70 26.18 1.12 3.26
N LYS A 71 27.40 0.61 3.10
CA LYS A 71 28.30 0.93 1.98
C LYS A 71 27.92 0.24 0.67
N ASP A 72 27.10 -0.80 0.75
CA ASP A 72 26.69 -1.59 -0.42
C ASP A 72 25.41 -1.02 -1.08
N ILE A 73 24.85 0.06 -0.52
CA ILE A 73 23.63 0.71 -1.01
C ILE A 73 24.00 1.73 -2.09
N ASP A 74 23.33 1.64 -3.22
CA ASP A 74 23.57 2.49 -4.40
C ASP A 74 22.53 3.61 -4.53
N ALA A 75 21.35 3.45 -3.94
CA ALA A 75 20.27 4.44 -3.94
C ALA A 75 19.33 4.23 -2.76
N VAL A 76 18.63 5.30 -2.37
CA VAL A 76 17.56 5.26 -1.37
C VAL A 76 16.24 5.63 -2.03
N ALA A 77 15.20 4.81 -1.84
CA ALA A 77 13.86 5.07 -2.34
C ALA A 77 12.89 5.28 -1.17
N VAL A 78 11.90 6.15 -1.32
CA VAL A 78 10.91 6.40 -0.25
C VAL A 78 9.55 6.79 -0.79
N THR A 79 8.50 6.25 -0.21
CA THR A 79 7.13 6.68 -0.48
C THR A 79 6.92 8.12 -0.02
N TYR A 80 6.52 9.01 -0.95
CA TYR A 80 6.25 10.42 -0.66
C TYR A 80 4.77 10.81 -0.77
N ALA A 81 3.96 10.01 -1.46
CA ALA A 81 2.53 10.24 -1.65
C ALA A 81 1.84 9.03 -2.32
N PRO A 82 0.50 8.92 -2.22
CA PRO A 82 -0.33 9.52 -1.17
C PRO A 82 -0.04 8.89 0.20
N GLY A 83 -0.60 9.47 1.26
CA GLY A 83 -0.50 8.90 2.61
C GLY A 83 -0.85 9.92 3.70
N LEU A 84 -0.91 9.44 4.94
CA LEU A 84 -1.08 10.28 6.12
C LEU A 84 0.15 11.18 6.27
N ILE A 85 -0.05 12.49 6.25
CA ILE A 85 1.05 13.46 6.17
C ILE A 85 2.10 13.27 7.26
N GLY A 86 1.69 12.98 8.50
CA GLY A 86 2.61 12.73 9.61
C GLY A 86 3.45 11.46 9.41
N ALA A 87 2.83 10.39 8.92
CA ALA A 87 3.49 9.12 8.64
C ALA A 87 4.49 9.25 7.47
N VAL A 88 4.04 9.84 6.35
CA VAL A 88 4.87 10.09 5.17
C VAL A 88 6.10 10.94 5.52
N LEU A 89 5.92 12.00 6.32
CA LEU A 89 7.01 12.88 6.70
C LEU A 89 8.11 12.17 7.48
N VAL A 90 7.79 11.15 8.29
CA VAL A 90 8.79 10.36 9.01
C VAL A 90 9.70 9.61 8.03
N GLY A 91 9.10 8.83 7.12
CA GLY A 91 9.85 8.08 6.10
C GLY A 91 10.68 8.99 5.22
N VAL A 92 10.07 10.05 4.67
CA VAL A 92 10.76 11.00 3.78
C VAL A 92 11.92 11.69 4.47
N SER A 93 11.76 12.12 5.73
CA SER A 93 12.83 12.78 6.48
C SER A 93 13.99 11.84 6.79
N PHE A 94 13.68 10.60 7.17
CA PHE A 94 14.68 9.57 7.43
C PHE A 94 15.44 9.20 6.15
N ALA A 95 14.73 8.92 5.06
CA ALA A 95 15.31 8.54 3.77
C ALA A 95 16.18 9.64 3.17
N LYS A 96 15.75 10.91 3.25
CA LYS A 96 16.58 12.07 2.87
C LYS A 96 17.90 12.11 3.64
N SER A 97 17.82 11.89 4.96
CA SER A 97 19.00 11.90 5.83
C SER A 97 19.94 10.73 5.52
N ALA A 98 19.38 9.54 5.27
CA ALA A 98 20.15 8.35 4.89
C ALA A 98 20.85 8.53 3.54
N ALA A 99 20.11 8.98 2.50
CA ALA A 99 20.67 9.24 1.17
C ALA A 99 21.81 10.26 1.23
N TYR A 100 21.60 11.36 1.96
CA TYR A 100 22.61 12.40 2.16
C TYR A 100 23.87 11.86 2.86
N ALA A 101 23.71 11.11 3.95
CA ALA A 101 24.83 10.55 4.70
C ALA A 101 25.63 9.51 3.90
N LEU A 102 24.96 8.76 3.02
CA LEU A 102 25.57 7.76 2.16
C LEU A 102 26.18 8.36 0.88
N GLY A 103 25.78 9.58 0.50
CA GLY A 103 26.19 10.20 -0.75
C GLY A 103 25.56 9.55 -1.99
N VAL A 104 24.35 9.01 -1.86
CA VAL A 104 23.63 8.29 -2.93
C VAL A 104 22.35 9.00 -3.35
N PRO A 105 21.82 8.74 -4.56
CA PRO A 105 20.57 9.33 -5.02
C PRO A 105 19.38 8.99 -4.12
N LEU A 106 18.45 9.95 -4.00
CA LEU A 106 17.15 9.76 -3.38
C LEU A 106 16.06 9.68 -4.46
N ILE A 107 15.23 8.66 -4.38
CA ILE A 107 14.16 8.38 -5.36
C ILE A 107 12.80 8.54 -4.66
N PRO A 108 12.00 9.56 -4.99
CA PRO A 108 10.63 9.69 -4.49
C PRO A 108 9.72 8.69 -5.22
N VAL A 109 9.00 7.87 -4.47
CA VAL A 109 8.10 6.84 -5.00
C VAL A 109 6.66 7.18 -4.68
N HIS A 110 5.78 7.05 -5.68
CA HIS A 110 4.35 7.15 -5.46
C HIS A 110 3.80 5.79 -4.98
N HIS A 111 3.16 5.74 -3.82
CA HIS A 111 2.71 4.53 -3.13
C HIS A 111 1.94 3.57 -4.03
N VAL A 112 0.91 4.07 -4.73
CA VAL A 112 0.09 3.26 -5.65
C VAL A 112 0.90 2.71 -6.83
N ARG A 113 1.88 3.46 -7.34
CA ARG A 113 2.76 2.97 -8.40
C ARG A 113 3.67 1.86 -7.86
N GLY A 114 4.08 1.96 -6.60
CA GLY A 114 4.77 0.89 -5.87
C GLY A 114 3.94 -0.40 -5.79
N HIS A 115 2.65 -0.30 -5.45
CA HIS A 115 1.73 -1.45 -5.47
C HIS A 115 1.65 -2.12 -6.84
N ILE A 116 1.53 -1.33 -7.92
CA ILE A 116 1.53 -1.88 -9.28
C ILE A 116 2.87 -2.55 -9.59
N ALA A 117 3.98 -1.89 -9.26
CA ALA A 117 5.33 -2.37 -9.52
C ALA A 117 5.71 -3.63 -8.70
N ALA A 118 5.03 -3.92 -7.59
CA ALA A 118 5.23 -5.15 -6.82
C ALA A 118 5.01 -6.42 -7.66
N ASN A 119 4.17 -6.33 -8.71
CA ASN A 119 3.96 -7.45 -9.64
C ASN A 119 5.24 -7.84 -10.38
N TYR A 120 6.18 -6.92 -10.60
CA TYR A 120 7.46 -7.26 -11.22
C TYR A 120 8.36 -8.13 -10.33
N LEU A 121 8.11 -8.16 -9.02
CA LEU A 121 8.81 -9.07 -8.08
C LEU A 121 8.17 -10.46 -8.10
N ALA A 122 6.84 -10.51 -8.15
CA ALA A 122 6.08 -11.77 -8.16
C ALA A 122 6.13 -12.48 -9.52
N PHE A 123 6.21 -11.72 -10.61
CA PHE A 123 6.21 -12.18 -11.99
C PHE A 123 7.41 -11.56 -12.71
N PRO A 124 8.61 -12.18 -12.64
CA PRO A 124 9.85 -11.60 -13.18
C PRO A 124 9.81 -11.30 -14.68
N GLU A 125 9.02 -12.06 -15.43
CA GLU A 125 8.83 -11.93 -16.88
C GLU A 125 7.74 -10.91 -17.26
N LEU A 126 7.08 -10.28 -16.28
CA LEU A 126 6.06 -9.27 -16.56
C LEU A 126 6.73 -8.01 -17.11
N GLU A 127 6.29 -7.59 -18.29
CA GLU A 127 6.72 -6.35 -18.93
C GLU A 127 5.48 -5.55 -19.38
N PRO A 128 5.51 -4.21 -19.32
CA PRO A 128 4.53 -3.36 -20.01
C PRO A 128 4.48 -3.63 -21.52
N PRO A 129 3.32 -3.38 -22.19
CA PRO A 129 2.14 -2.75 -21.64
C PRO A 129 1.16 -3.74 -20.98
N PHE A 130 0.47 -3.29 -19.92
CA PHE A 130 -0.65 -4.03 -19.33
C PHE A 130 -1.62 -3.09 -18.62
N THR A 131 -2.82 -3.59 -18.31
CA THR A 131 -3.79 -2.89 -17.46
C THR A 131 -3.76 -3.46 -16.05
N ALA A 132 -3.68 -2.59 -15.04
CA ALA A 132 -3.69 -2.95 -13.63
C ALA A 132 -4.98 -2.48 -12.95
N LEU A 133 -5.56 -3.36 -12.14
CA LEU A 133 -6.63 -3.02 -11.21
C LEU A 133 -6.01 -2.90 -9.80
N ALA A 134 -5.76 -1.67 -9.35
CA ALA A 134 -5.18 -1.39 -8.05
C ALA A 134 -6.28 -1.21 -7.00
N ILE A 135 -6.51 -2.24 -6.19
CA ILE A 135 -7.52 -2.26 -5.13
C ILE A 135 -6.84 -2.46 -3.77
N SER A 136 -7.09 -1.54 -2.84
CA SER A 136 -6.68 -1.62 -1.44
C SER A 136 -7.75 -1.05 -0.52
N GLY A 137 -7.46 -0.93 0.78
CA GLY A 137 -8.34 -0.26 1.74
C GLY A 137 -8.69 1.19 1.33
N GLY A 138 -7.74 1.91 0.72
CA GLY A 138 -7.92 3.33 0.37
C GLY A 138 -7.86 3.65 -1.12
N ASN A 139 -7.67 2.66 -1.99
CA ASN A 139 -7.55 2.88 -3.44
C ASN A 139 -8.41 1.87 -4.21
N THR A 140 -9.05 2.32 -5.28
CA THR A 140 -9.71 1.44 -6.25
C THR A 140 -9.62 2.12 -7.61
N LEU A 141 -8.65 1.67 -8.42
CA LEU A 141 -8.21 2.35 -9.65
C LEU A 141 -8.01 1.33 -10.76
N ILE A 142 -8.42 1.69 -11.98
CA ILE A 142 -8.03 1.02 -13.22
C ILE A 142 -6.93 1.87 -13.84
N VAL A 143 -5.77 1.28 -14.08
CA VAL A 143 -4.56 1.98 -14.53
C VAL A 143 -4.04 1.32 -15.80
N ASP A 144 -3.85 2.12 -16.84
CA ASP A 144 -3.07 1.74 -18.02
C ASP A 144 -1.59 1.91 -17.71
N VAL A 145 -0.82 0.82 -17.83
CA VAL A 145 0.62 0.81 -17.61
C VAL A 145 1.28 0.67 -18.97
N ALA A 146 1.61 1.81 -19.58
CA ALA A 146 2.22 1.87 -20.90
C ALA A 146 3.72 1.53 -20.85
N ASP A 147 4.40 1.93 -19.78
CA ASP A 147 5.82 1.66 -19.51
C ASP A 147 6.07 1.58 -17.99
N TYR A 148 7.26 1.21 -17.55
CA TYR A 148 7.65 1.08 -16.14
C TYR A 148 7.45 2.36 -15.32
N THR A 149 7.47 3.53 -15.98
CA THR A 149 7.28 4.84 -15.34
C THR A 149 6.13 5.65 -15.92
N ASP A 150 5.50 5.16 -17.00
CA ASP A 150 4.36 5.78 -17.65
C ASP A 150 3.07 5.01 -17.32
N MET A 151 2.24 5.65 -16.49
CA MET A 151 1.02 5.06 -15.95
C MET A 151 -0.08 6.11 -15.94
N THR A 152 -1.23 5.76 -16.53
CA THR A 152 -2.41 6.63 -16.64
C THR A 152 -3.60 6.00 -15.96
N VAL A 153 -4.28 6.75 -15.08
CA VAL A 153 -5.54 6.29 -14.47
C VAL A 153 -6.64 6.38 -15.52
N LEU A 154 -7.24 5.23 -15.83
CA LEU A 154 -8.37 5.12 -16.75
C LEU A 154 -9.71 5.31 -16.05
N GLY A 155 -9.81 4.89 -14.78
CA GLY A 155 -11.02 5.02 -13.96
C GLY A 155 -10.71 4.83 -12.48
N ALA A 156 -11.53 5.43 -11.62
CA ALA A 156 -11.35 5.39 -10.17
C ALA A 156 -12.67 5.27 -9.43
N THR A 157 -12.64 4.84 -8.17
CA THR A 157 -13.80 5.05 -7.30
C THR A 157 -14.08 6.54 -7.11
N ARG A 158 -15.35 6.92 -7.10
CA ARG A 158 -15.80 8.29 -6.78
C ARG A 158 -16.15 8.50 -5.31
N ASP A 159 -16.23 7.43 -4.54
CA ASP A 159 -16.59 7.47 -3.11
C ASP A 159 -15.73 6.52 -2.27
N ASP A 160 -16.32 5.52 -1.62
CA ASP A 160 -15.58 4.54 -0.82
C ASP A 160 -14.68 3.71 -1.76
N ALA A 161 -13.46 3.40 -1.34
CA ALA A 161 -12.70 2.33 -2.00
C ALA A 161 -13.36 0.97 -1.71
N ALA A 162 -13.11 -0.04 -2.55
CA ALA A 162 -13.68 -1.37 -2.36
C ALA A 162 -13.29 -1.94 -0.98
N GLY A 163 -12.03 -1.86 -0.58
CA GLY A 163 -11.58 -2.32 0.74
C GLY A 163 -12.26 -1.57 1.90
N GLU A 164 -12.37 -0.24 1.81
CA GLU A 164 -13.10 0.58 2.79
C GLU A 164 -14.59 0.21 2.87
N CYS A 165 -15.23 -0.08 1.74
CA CYS A 165 -16.61 -0.56 1.70
C CYS A 165 -16.75 -1.89 2.46
N PHE A 166 -15.80 -2.82 2.28
CA PHE A 166 -15.76 -4.07 3.03
C PHE A 166 -15.63 -3.82 4.54
N ASP A 167 -14.69 -2.98 4.97
CA ASP A 167 -14.47 -2.68 6.40
C ASP A 167 -15.69 -2.01 7.05
N LYS A 168 -16.35 -1.09 6.33
CA LYS A 168 -17.56 -0.42 6.83
C LYS A 168 -18.75 -1.37 6.94
N ALA A 169 -18.96 -2.23 5.94
CA ALA A 169 -20.02 -3.23 5.98
C ALA A 169 -19.79 -4.25 7.12
N ALA A 170 -18.55 -4.73 7.27
CA ALA A 170 -18.16 -5.65 8.33
C ALA A 170 -18.47 -5.07 9.72
N ARG A 171 -18.18 -3.79 9.93
CA ARG A 171 -18.48 -3.09 11.19
C ARG A 171 -19.98 -3.09 11.51
N VAL A 172 -20.83 -2.83 10.51
CA VAL A 172 -22.30 -2.86 10.70
C VAL A 172 -22.78 -4.26 11.07
N LEU A 173 -22.13 -5.30 10.54
CA LEU A 173 -22.40 -6.70 10.85
C LEU A 173 -21.79 -7.16 12.20
N GLY A 174 -21.11 -6.28 12.93
CA GLY A 174 -20.47 -6.62 14.21
C GLY A 174 -19.19 -7.47 14.07
N LEU A 175 -18.56 -7.46 12.89
CA LEU A 175 -17.32 -8.18 12.62
C LEU A 175 -16.09 -7.37 13.04
N PRO A 176 -14.96 -8.03 13.33
CA PRO A 176 -13.72 -7.35 13.70
C PRO A 176 -13.12 -6.55 12.52
N TYR A 177 -12.26 -5.60 12.85
CA TYR A 177 -11.44 -4.86 11.90
C TYR A 177 -10.02 -5.48 11.82
N PRO A 178 -9.39 -5.60 10.62
CA PRO A 178 -9.95 -5.34 9.28
C PRO A 178 -11.06 -6.33 8.89
N GLY A 179 -12.08 -5.82 8.19
CA GLY A 179 -13.34 -6.50 7.92
C GLY A 179 -13.37 -7.38 6.66
N GLY A 180 -12.42 -7.20 5.74
CA GLY A 180 -12.38 -7.94 4.47
C GLY A 180 -12.38 -9.46 4.64
N LYS A 181 -11.40 -9.99 5.38
CA LYS A 181 -11.24 -11.44 5.62
C LYS A 181 -12.46 -12.10 6.28
N PRO A 182 -12.97 -11.62 7.44
CA PRO A 182 -14.13 -12.27 8.06
C PRO A 182 -15.39 -12.20 7.19
N MET A 183 -15.55 -11.16 6.35
CA MET A 183 -16.67 -11.12 5.39
C MET A 183 -16.54 -12.17 4.29
N ASP A 184 -15.35 -12.37 3.73
CA ASP A 184 -15.11 -13.41 2.71
C ASP A 184 -15.40 -14.82 3.28
N GLU A 185 -14.87 -15.10 4.48
CA GLU A 185 -15.09 -16.38 5.17
C GLU A 185 -16.58 -16.69 5.44
N LEU A 186 -17.37 -15.66 5.76
CA LEU A 186 -18.82 -15.79 5.93
C LEU A 186 -19.56 -15.94 4.59
N ALA A 187 -19.13 -15.21 3.56
CA ALA A 187 -19.74 -15.27 2.24
C ALA A 187 -19.61 -16.67 1.62
N GLN A 188 -18.49 -17.35 1.81
CA GLN A 188 -18.25 -18.71 1.32
C GLN A 188 -19.20 -19.77 1.92
N GLN A 189 -19.82 -19.49 3.06
CA GLN A 189 -20.80 -20.38 3.71
C GLN A 189 -22.23 -20.16 3.19
N SER A 190 -22.44 -19.14 2.35
CA SER A 190 -23.74 -18.80 1.79
C SER A 190 -24.04 -19.58 0.52
N GLN A 191 -25.30 -20.00 0.33
CA GLN A 191 -25.77 -20.52 -0.95
C GLN A 191 -25.98 -19.40 -2.01
N GLY A 192 -25.79 -18.13 -1.63
CA GLY A 192 -25.96 -16.98 -2.51
C GLY A 192 -27.42 -16.63 -2.80
N GLY A 193 -27.64 -15.53 -3.53
CA GLY A 193 -28.94 -15.19 -4.14
C GLY A 193 -30.07 -14.73 -3.20
N LYS A 194 -29.83 -14.60 -1.89
CA LYS A 194 -30.87 -14.17 -0.93
C LYS A 194 -31.28 -12.71 -1.09
N TYR A 195 -30.32 -11.83 -1.40
CA TYR A 195 -30.53 -10.39 -1.54
C TYR A 195 -29.95 -9.91 -2.87
N VAL A 196 -30.63 -8.94 -3.50
CA VAL A 196 -30.12 -8.24 -4.69
C VAL A 196 -29.57 -6.90 -4.21
N LEU A 197 -28.26 -6.73 -4.28
CA LEU A 197 -27.58 -5.49 -3.91
C LEU A 197 -27.45 -4.57 -5.13
N PRO A 198 -27.45 -3.24 -4.93
CA PRO A 198 -27.30 -2.30 -6.04
C PRO A 198 -25.93 -2.43 -6.70
N SER A 199 -25.89 -2.38 -8.03
CA SER A 199 -24.66 -2.16 -8.78
C SER A 199 -24.69 -0.72 -9.28
N ALA A 200 -23.81 0.12 -8.74
CA ALA A 200 -23.75 1.51 -9.12
C ALA A 200 -23.04 1.67 -10.47
N HIS A 201 -23.61 2.51 -11.33
CA HIS A 201 -22.99 2.93 -12.58
C HIS A 201 -22.84 4.45 -12.57
N VAL A 202 -21.70 4.93 -13.05
CA VAL A 202 -21.33 6.33 -13.02
C VAL A 202 -21.54 6.94 -14.41
N SER A 203 -22.66 7.64 -14.58
CA SER A 203 -23.01 8.25 -15.87
C SER A 203 -21.92 9.20 -16.38
N GLY A 204 -21.48 9.01 -17.62
CA GLY A 204 -20.45 9.80 -18.28
C GLY A 204 -19.01 9.44 -17.89
N ALA A 205 -18.81 8.40 -17.08
CA ALA A 205 -17.49 7.85 -16.78
C ALA A 205 -17.57 6.33 -16.61
N GLU A 206 -17.53 5.63 -17.74
CA GLU A 206 -17.77 4.18 -17.85
C GLU A 206 -16.81 3.32 -17.03
N LEU A 207 -15.61 3.82 -16.73
CA LEU A 207 -14.59 3.11 -15.96
C LEU A 207 -14.53 3.55 -14.48
N ASP A 208 -15.29 4.58 -14.11
CA ASP A 208 -15.39 5.00 -12.71
C ASP A 208 -16.33 4.07 -11.93
N MET A 209 -16.02 3.89 -10.66
CA MET A 209 -16.73 2.98 -9.74
C MET A 209 -17.37 3.75 -8.59
N SER A 210 -18.34 3.14 -7.92
CA SER A 210 -18.99 3.67 -6.71
C SER A 210 -19.44 2.51 -5.83
N PHE A 211 -19.09 2.57 -4.54
CA PHE A 211 -19.35 1.52 -3.56
C PHE A 211 -20.17 2.01 -2.36
N SER A 212 -20.30 3.33 -2.15
CA SER A 212 -21.08 3.87 -1.02
C SER A 212 -22.54 3.43 -1.00
N GLY A 213 -23.15 3.16 -2.18
CA GLY A 213 -24.51 2.64 -2.29
C GLY A 213 -24.67 1.21 -1.74
N LEU A 214 -23.62 0.38 -1.82
CA LEU A 214 -23.62 -0.98 -1.24
C LEU A 214 -23.62 -0.95 0.28
N LYS A 215 -22.93 0.02 0.88
CA LYS A 215 -22.89 0.22 2.33
C LYS A 215 -24.26 0.61 2.90
N THR A 216 -25.08 1.36 2.15
CA THR A 216 -26.37 1.88 2.62
C THR A 216 -27.57 0.97 2.36
N ALA A 217 -27.42 -0.01 1.47
CA ALA A 217 -28.48 -0.94 1.06
C ALA A 217 -28.68 -2.06 2.09
#